data_AF-A0A6S6P0N1-F1
#
_entry.id   AF-A0A6S6P0N1-F1
#
_cell.length_a   1.000
_cell.length_b   1.000
_cell.length_c   1.000
_cell.angle_alpha   90.00
_cell.angle_beta   90.00
_cell.angle_gamma   90.00
#
_symmetry.space_group_name_H-M   'P 1'
#
loop_
_entity.id
_entity.type
_entity.pdbx_description
1 polymer ?
#
loop_
_entity_poly.entity_id
_entity_poly.type
_entity_poly.pdbx_seq_one_letter_code
_entity_poly.pdbx_strand_id
1 'polypeptide(L)'
;MVRKVTGRVESPQKLLDALGKAAGERRIAVWSSTPADQELLEQTPLAHVVPDDPAPYAGVVINNLGGNKLDYYLRRQIEYVADGCSADTRNSTVTIRLSNEAPKEGLPDYVAAAPGIRSDIPLDVPRGAMVTSVRLLATKGATLTSALVDGQQVPVFSGIERGHPTFEVQLGIPPGQSGDLSFRLSEPTAAGPARVPVQPLIDTVKPKVSVPQCSE
;
A
#
# COMPACT_ATOMS: atom_id res chain seq x y z
N MET A 1 -8.21 24.06 -11.14
CA MET A 1 -7.84 23.53 -9.81
C MET A 1 -6.87 24.47 -9.08
N VAL A 2 -5.70 24.82 -9.64
CA VAL A 2 -4.69 25.70 -9.00
C VAL A 2 -5.23 27.07 -8.54
N ARG A 3 -6.07 27.74 -9.35
CA ARG A 3 -6.71 29.02 -8.95
C ARG A 3 -7.67 28.89 -7.75
N LYS A 4 -8.27 27.72 -7.52
CA LYS A 4 -9.14 27.48 -6.37
C LYS A 4 -8.34 27.23 -5.09
N VAL A 5 -7.12 26.69 -5.19
CA VAL A 5 -6.25 26.40 -4.04
C VAL A 5 -5.54 27.67 -3.54
N THR A 6 -5.27 28.63 -4.42
CA THR A 6 -4.55 29.88 -4.13
C THR A 6 -5.45 31.11 -4.04
N GLY A 7 -6.75 30.95 -4.34
CA GLY A 7 -7.74 32.02 -4.27
C GLY A 7 -8.30 32.22 -2.86
N ARG A 8 -9.13 33.25 -2.70
CA ARG A 8 -9.84 33.50 -1.44
C ARG A 8 -10.81 32.35 -1.15
N VAL A 9 -10.81 31.85 0.08
CA VAL A 9 -11.81 30.87 0.53
C VAL A 9 -13.18 31.56 0.55
N GLU A 10 -14.03 31.19 -0.41
CA GLU A 10 -15.38 31.76 -0.56
C GLU A 10 -16.34 31.28 0.54
N SER A 11 -16.13 30.05 1.03
CA SER A 11 -16.94 29.45 2.09
C SER A 11 -16.05 28.58 3.00
N PRO A 12 -15.71 29.07 4.21
CA PRO A 12 -14.93 28.29 5.18
C PRO A 12 -15.58 26.97 5.56
N GLN A 13 -16.92 26.93 5.66
CA GLN A 13 -17.66 25.71 5.96
C GLN A 13 -17.43 24.62 4.92
N LYS A 14 -17.59 24.94 3.63
CA LYS A 14 -17.35 23.97 2.54
C LYS A 14 -15.90 23.48 2.50
N LEU A 15 -14.94 24.32 2.87
CA LEU A 15 -13.54 23.91 2.99
C LEU A 15 -13.36 22.91 4.15
N LEU A 16 -13.92 23.19 5.32
CA LEU A 16 -13.87 22.29 6.47
C LEU A 16 -14.55 20.95 6.17
N ASP A 17 -15.70 20.95 5.48
CA ASP A 17 -16.39 19.73 5.06
C ASP A 17 -15.51 18.89 4.11
N ALA A 18 -14.84 19.53 3.15
CA ALA A 18 -13.94 18.85 2.22
C ALA A 18 -12.69 18.30 2.92
N LEU A 19 -12.12 19.02 3.89
CA LEU A 19 -11.01 18.56 4.71
C LEU A 19 -11.43 17.39 5.61
N GLY A 20 -12.60 17.48 6.25
CA GLY A 20 -13.17 16.39 7.05
C GLY A 20 -13.40 15.14 6.22
N LYS A 21 -13.95 15.29 5.01
CA LYS A 21 -14.09 14.19 4.05
C LYS A 21 -12.73 13.59 3.67
N ALA A 22 -11.75 14.42 3.32
CA ALA A 22 -10.42 13.94 2.93
C ALA A 22 -9.69 13.23 4.09
N ALA A 23 -9.85 13.71 5.32
CA ALA A 23 -9.35 13.03 6.52
C ALA A 23 -10.05 11.68 6.75
N GLY A 24 -11.39 11.62 6.63
CA GLY A 24 -12.17 10.38 6.77
C GLY A 24 -11.85 9.35 5.67
N GLU A 25 -11.57 9.81 4.45
CA GLU A 25 -11.10 8.98 3.33
C GLU A 25 -9.60 8.64 3.41
N ARG A 26 -8.91 9.03 4.50
CA ARG A 26 -7.49 8.82 4.74
C ARG A 26 -6.56 9.45 3.69
N ARG A 27 -7.03 10.48 2.98
CA ARG A 27 -6.30 11.20 1.92
C ARG A 27 -5.39 12.30 2.46
N ILE A 28 -5.50 12.62 3.74
CA ILE A 28 -4.63 13.56 4.45
C ILE A 28 -4.02 12.82 5.62
N ALA A 29 -2.69 12.75 5.65
CA ALA A 29 -1.93 12.26 6.78
C ALA A 29 -1.06 13.40 7.32
N VAL A 30 -0.93 13.51 8.64
CA VAL A 30 -0.12 14.54 9.31
C VAL A 30 0.84 13.86 10.28
N TRP A 31 2.09 14.31 10.25
CA TRP A 31 3.14 13.91 11.17
C TRP A 31 3.81 15.15 11.75
N SER A 32 4.22 15.08 13.01
CA SER A 32 5.02 16.13 13.66
C SER A 32 6.36 15.58 14.14
N SER A 33 7.43 16.35 13.95
CA SER A 33 8.73 16.09 14.57
C SER A 33 8.77 16.44 16.06
N THR A 34 7.75 17.15 16.56
CA THR A 34 7.61 17.48 17.98
C THR A 34 6.87 16.34 18.69
N PRO A 35 7.47 15.64 19.67
CA PRO A 35 6.87 14.46 20.29
C PRO A 35 5.49 14.71 20.92
N ALA A 36 5.31 15.84 21.62
CA ALA A 36 4.04 16.18 22.25
C ALA A 36 2.92 16.40 21.23
N ASP A 37 3.21 17.06 20.10
CA ASP A 37 2.23 17.25 19.03
C ASP A 37 1.93 15.92 18.33
N GLN A 38 2.95 15.08 18.13
CA GLN A 38 2.79 13.76 17.53
C GLN A 38 1.89 12.89 18.41
N GLU A 39 2.09 12.86 19.72
CA GLU A 39 1.24 12.10 20.65
C GLU A 39 -0.24 12.54 20.59
N LEU A 40 -0.52 13.83 20.41
CA LEU A 40 -1.87 14.33 20.19
C LEU A 40 -2.42 13.94 18.81
N LEU A 41 -1.60 14.03 17.76
CA LEU A 41 -1.99 13.63 16.40
C LEU A 41 -2.35 12.14 16.34
N GLU A 42 -1.60 11.28 17.03
CA GLU A 42 -1.81 9.82 17.08
C GLU A 42 -3.18 9.43 17.67
N GLN A 43 -3.81 10.32 18.44
CA GLN A 43 -5.18 10.15 18.96
C GLN A 43 -6.26 10.49 17.92
N THR A 44 -5.86 10.95 16.73
CA THR A 44 -6.78 11.37 15.67
C THR A 44 -6.62 10.48 14.42
N PRO A 45 -7.66 10.43 13.54
CA PRO A 45 -7.53 9.75 12.25
C PRO A 45 -6.42 10.32 11.36
N LEU A 46 -5.96 11.56 11.58
CA LEU A 46 -4.97 12.22 10.71
C LEU A 46 -3.58 11.59 10.79
N ALA A 47 -3.23 10.90 11.87
CA ALA A 47 -1.89 10.33 12.00
C ALA A 47 -1.71 9.04 11.17
N HIS A 48 -2.80 8.37 10.79
CA HIS A 48 -2.76 7.05 10.13
C HIS A 48 -1.81 6.05 10.80
N VAL A 49 -1.75 6.08 12.14
CA VAL A 49 -0.85 5.23 12.94
C VAL A 49 -0.94 3.78 12.52
N VAL A 50 0.23 3.16 12.35
CA VAL A 50 0.37 1.70 12.32
C VAL A 50 0.14 1.22 13.76
N PRO A 51 -0.90 0.39 14.01
CA PRO A 51 -1.29 0.02 15.36
C PRO A 51 -0.17 -0.68 16.13
N ASP A 52 -0.06 -0.41 17.43
CA ASP A 52 0.99 -0.98 18.28
C ASP A 52 0.57 -2.29 18.98
N ASP A 53 -0.52 -2.93 18.55
CA ASP A 53 -1.08 -4.14 19.16
C ASP A 53 -0.78 -5.41 18.32
N PRO A 54 -0.97 -6.63 18.86
CA PRO A 54 -0.58 -7.86 18.17
C PRO A 54 -1.58 -8.36 17.12
N ALA A 55 -2.76 -7.73 16.96
CA ALA A 55 -3.79 -8.28 16.09
C ALA A 55 -3.32 -8.34 14.62
N PRO A 56 -3.73 -9.36 13.84
CA PRO A 56 -3.21 -9.61 12.50
C PRO A 56 -3.30 -8.37 11.60
N TYR A 57 -2.24 -8.08 10.86
CA TYR A 57 -2.09 -6.84 10.10
C TYR A 57 -1.41 -7.07 8.76
N ALA A 58 -2.02 -6.60 7.69
CA ALA A 58 -1.44 -6.61 6.35
C ALA A 58 -1.66 -5.23 5.68
N GLY A 59 -0.76 -4.29 5.95
CA GLY A 59 -0.78 -2.97 5.30
C GLY A 59 -0.01 -3.00 3.99
N VAL A 60 -0.71 -2.82 2.86
CA VAL A 60 -0.07 -2.77 1.53
C VAL A 60 0.14 -1.31 1.11
N VAL A 61 1.39 -0.96 0.83
CA VAL A 61 1.79 0.37 0.35
C VAL A 61 2.39 0.22 -1.03
N ILE A 62 1.89 1.00 -1.99
CA ILE A 62 2.38 1.05 -3.35
C ILE A 62 3.06 2.39 -3.59
N ASN A 63 4.24 2.36 -4.20
CA ASN A 63 5.00 3.55 -4.56
C ASN A 63 5.44 3.49 -6.03
N ASN A 64 5.13 4.55 -6.79
CA ASN A 64 5.53 4.68 -8.18
C ASN A 64 7.01 5.06 -8.28
N LEU A 65 7.81 4.13 -8.80
CA LEU A 65 9.23 4.34 -9.04
C LEU A 65 9.51 4.93 -10.42
N GLY A 66 8.55 4.83 -11.36
CA GLY A 66 8.65 5.42 -12.69
C GLY A 66 8.65 6.94 -12.69
N GLY A 67 8.27 7.60 -11.59
CA GLY A 67 8.25 9.07 -11.49
C GLY A 67 7.23 9.71 -12.43
N ASN A 68 6.16 8.99 -12.75
CA ASN A 68 5.16 9.37 -13.74
C ASN A 68 3.74 9.40 -13.16
N LYS A 69 2.71 9.31 -14.00
CA LYS A 69 1.31 9.38 -13.55
C LYS A 69 0.52 8.10 -13.81
N LEU A 70 1.20 6.98 -14.04
CA LEU A 70 0.56 5.73 -14.40
C LEU A 70 -0.30 5.14 -13.26
N ASP A 71 -0.09 5.49 -11.99
CA ASP A 71 -0.93 5.01 -10.88
C ASP A 71 -2.42 5.34 -11.05
N TYR A 72 -2.74 6.35 -11.87
CA TYR A 72 -4.13 6.65 -12.25
C TYR A 72 -4.82 5.47 -12.96
N TYR A 73 -4.05 4.66 -13.68
CA TYR A 73 -4.51 3.49 -14.40
C TYR A 73 -4.30 2.18 -13.64
N LEU A 74 -3.80 2.24 -12.40
CA LEU A 74 -3.59 1.06 -11.58
C LEU A 74 -4.92 0.58 -10.99
N ARG A 75 -5.17 -0.73 -11.05
CA ARG A 75 -6.21 -1.41 -10.27
C ARG A 75 -5.59 -2.45 -9.37
N ARG A 76 -6.17 -2.58 -8.18
CA ARG A 76 -5.62 -3.41 -7.12
C ARG A 76 -6.68 -4.35 -6.60
N GLN A 77 -6.27 -5.59 -6.34
CA GLN A 77 -7.00 -6.52 -5.49
C GLN A 77 -6.05 -6.98 -4.39
N ILE A 78 -6.56 -7.05 -3.16
CA ILE A 78 -5.79 -7.46 -1.99
C ILE A 78 -6.55 -8.57 -1.30
N GLU A 79 -5.89 -9.68 -1.05
CA GLU A 79 -6.40 -10.82 -0.29
C GLU A 79 -5.43 -11.15 0.85
N TYR A 80 -5.97 -11.41 2.04
CA TYR A 80 -5.22 -11.87 3.19
C TYR A 80 -5.90 -13.11 3.76
N VAL A 81 -5.18 -14.24 3.74
CA VAL A 81 -5.65 -15.54 4.22
C VAL A 81 -4.66 -16.07 5.23
N ALA A 82 -5.15 -16.73 6.27
CA ALA A 82 -4.30 -17.45 7.21
C ALA A 82 -4.93 -18.78 7.63
N ASP A 83 -4.08 -19.71 8.07
CA ASP A 83 -4.50 -20.98 8.66
C ASP A 83 -5.22 -20.77 10.02
N GLY A 84 -5.70 -21.85 10.61
CA GLY A 84 -6.35 -21.85 11.93
C GLY A 84 -5.44 -21.44 13.09
N CYS A 85 -6.04 -21.30 14.28
CA CYS A 85 -5.38 -20.80 15.49
C CYS A 85 -4.85 -21.92 16.40
N SER A 86 -4.51 -23.10 15.87
CA SER A 86 -4.21 -24.29 16.69
C SER A 86 -2.80 -24.33 17.28
N ALA A 87 -1.93 -23.39 16.91
CA ALA A 87 -0.54 -23.30 17.35
C ALA A 87 -0.14 -21.84 17.56
N ASP A 88 1.00 -21.61 18.22
CA ASP A 88 1.52 -20.25 18.52
C ASP A 88 1.81 -19.43 17.26
N THR A 89 2.09 -20.10 16.14
CA THR A 89 2.27 -19.48 14.82
C THR A 89 1.43 -20.22 13.77
N ARG A 90 1.07 -19.51 12.71
CA ARG A 90 0.31 -20.06 11.57
C ARG A 90 0.88 -19.56 10.25
N ASN A 91 0.62 -20.30 9.17
CA ASN A 91 0.93 -19.76 7.86
C ASN A 91 -0.11 -18.72 7.47
N SER A 92 0.34 -17.69 6.77
CA SER A 92 -0.54 -16.73 6.13
C SER A 92 -0.02 -16.35 4.75
N THR A 93 -0.90 -15.85 3.91
CA THR A 93 -0.57 -15.36 2.57
C THR A 93 -1.28 -14.05 2.32
N VAL A 94 -0.52 -13.03 1.92
CA VAL A 94 -1.05 -11.77 1.41
C VAL A 94 -0.82 -11.75 -0.09
N THR A 95 -1.90 -11.74 -0.86
CA THR A 95 -1.87 -11.69 -2.33
C THR A 95 -2.31 -10.31 -2.81
N ILE A 96 -1.52 -9.70 -3.67
CA ILE A 96 -1.75 -8.41 -4.29
C ILE A 96 -1.75 -8.60 -5.80
N ARG A 97 -2.91 -8.44 -6.43
CA ARG A 97 -3.03 -8.40 -7.89
C ARG A 97 -3.02 -6.94 -8.33
N LEU A 98 -2.11 -6.62 -9.23
CA LEU A 98 -1.97 -5.29 -9.82
C LEU A 98 -2.24 -5.36 -11.32
N SER A 99 -3.15 -4.53 -11.81
CA SER A 99 -3.47 -4.45 -13.24
C SER A 99 -3.18 -3.05 -13.77
N ASN A 100 -2.42 -2.98 -14.86
CA ASN A 100 -2.14 -1.74 -15.57
C ASN A 100 -3.18 -1.54 -16.67
N GLU A 101 -4.19 -0.70 -16.41
CA GLU A 101 -5.25 -0.38 -17.38
C GLU A 101 -4.87 0.80 -18.29
N ALA A 102 -3.59 1.18 -18.36
CA ALA A 102 -3.17 2.27 -19.22
C ALA A 102 -3.44 1.91 -20.70
N PRO A 103 -3.98 2.84 -21.50
CA PRO A 103 -4.05 2.63 -22.94
C PRO A 103 -2.64 2.47 -23.50
N LYS A 104 -2.49 1.58 -24.48
CA LYS A 104 -1.20 1.26 -25.09
C LYS A 104 -0.56 2.48 -25.78
N GLU A 105 -1.38 3.42 -26.25
CA GLU A 105 -0.96 4.60 -27.00
C GLU A 105 -1.80 5.83 -26.60
N GLY A 106 -1.38 7.01 -27.06
CA GLY A 106 -2.14 8.27 -26.90
C GLY A 106 -1.93 9.00 -25.57
N LEU A 107 -1.23 8.41 -24.60
CA LEU A 107 -0.81 9.13 -23.40
C LEU A 107 0.37 10.07 -23.69
N PRO A 108 0.41 11.27 -23.11
CA PRO A 108 1.57 12.17 -23.21
C PRO A 108 2.76 11.67 -22.38
N ASP A 109 3.97 12.14 -22.70
CA ASP A 109 5.22 11.70 -22.06
C ASP A 109 5.21 11.92 -20.55
N TYR A 110 4.70 13.07 -20.10
CA TYR A 110 4.58 13.37 -18.68
C TYR A 110 3.75 12.34 -17.88
N VAL A 111 2.88 11.57 -18.57
CA VAL A 111 2.10 10.49 -17.96
C VAL A 111 2.78 9.14 -18.10
N ALA A 112 3.31 8.82 -19.29
CA ALA A 112 3.68 7.45 -19.67
C ALA A 112 5.19 7.18 -19.83
N ALA A 113 6.03 8.21 -19.84
CA ALA A 113 7.48 8.04 -19.75
C ALA A 113 7.87 7.63 -18.32
N ALA A 114 9.13 7.22 -18.11
CA ALA A 114 9.62 6.80 -16.80
C ALA A 114 10.82 7.67 -16.32
N PRO A 115 10.66 9.01 -16.17
CA PRO A 115 11.76 9.90 -15.82
C PRO A 115 12.33 9.68 -14.40
N GLY A 116 11.62 8.93 -13.55
CA GLY A 116 12.11 8.52 -12.23
C GLY A 116 13.16 7.41 -12.28
N ILE A 117 13.29 6.70 -13.41
CA ILE A 117 14.30 5.67 -13.60
C ILE A 117 15.58 6.32 -14.10
N ARG A 118 16.67 6.12 -13.37
CA ARG A 118 17.97 6.68 -13.75
C ARG A 118 18.47 6.05 -15.05
N SER A 119 19.02 6.88 -15.93
CA SER A 119 19.48 6.47 -17.27
C SER A 119 20.69 5.53 -17.24
N ASP A 120 21.41 5.43 -16.12
CA ASP A 120 22.57 4.56 -15.97
C ASP A 120 22.21 3.15 -15.48
N ILE A 121 20.94 2.92 -15.11
CA ILE A 121 20.43 1.59 -14.83
C ILE A 121 20.11 0.91 -16.18
N PRO A 122 20.68 -0.27 -16.48
CA PRO A 122 20.44 -0.98 -17.74
C PRO A 122 19.08 -1.69 -17.72
N LEU A 123 18.01 -0.91 -17.52
CA LEU A 123 16.63 -1.37 -17.48
C LEU A 123 15.86 -0.72 -18.63
N ASP A 124 15.43 -1.52 -19.60
CA ASP A 124 14.50 -1.06 -20.62
C ASP A 124 13.08 -1.03 -20.04
N VAL A 125 12.50 0.17 -19.96
CA VAL A 125 11.13 0.38 -19.46
C VAL A 125 10.26 0.80 -20.62
N PRO A 126 9.41 -0.10 -21.14
CA PRO A 126 8.49 0.24 -22.22
C PRO A 126 7.60 1.40 -21.80
N ARG A 127 7.26 2.26 -22.76
CA ARG A 127 6.32 3.35 -22.53
C ARG A 127 5.01 2.81 -21.95
N GLY A 128 4.51 3.47 -20.91
CA GLY A 128 3.29 3.09 -20.23
C GLY A 128 3.43 1.88 -19.29
N ALA A 129 4.62 1.28 -19.16
CA ALA A 129 4.87 0.28 -18.14
C ALA A 129 4.93 0.93 -16.76
N MET A 130 4.21 0.35 -15.80
CA MET A 130 4.33 0.74 -14.40
C MET A 130 5.60 0.11 -13.84
N VAL A 131 6.45 0.91 -13.20
CA VAL A 131 7.53 0.42 -12.35
C VAL A 131 7.14 0.78 -10.93
N THR A 132 6.82 -0.22 -10.13
CA THR A 132 6.19 -0.01 -8.83
C THR A 132 6.89 -0.81 -7.74
N SER A 133 7.00 -0.18 -6.57
CA SER A 133 7.39 -0.82 -5.32
C SER A 133 6.13 -1.17 -4.55
N VAL A 134 6.01 -2.45 -4.16
CA VAL A 134 4.94 -2.93 -3.29
C VAL A 134 5.56 -3.37 -1.99
N ARG A 135 5.22 -2.66 -0.91
CA ARG A 135 5.66 -2.96 0.45
C ARG A 135 4.50 -3.47 1.28
N LEU A 136 4.68 -4.62 1.90
CA LEU A 136 3.80 -5.18 2.92
C LEU A 136 4.34 -4.84 4.30
N LEU A 137 3.54 -4.17 5.13
CA LEU A 137 3.71 -4.12 6.59
C LEU A 137 2.92 -5.29 7.17
N ALA A 138 3.61 -6.29 7.72
CA ALA A 138 3.00 -7.52 8.21
C ALA A 138 2.75 -7.47 9.72
N THR A 139 2.01 -8.46 10.25
CA THR A 139 1.78 -8.67 11.69
C THR A 139 3.10 -8.65 12.46
N LYS A 140 3.12 -8.05 13.65
CA LYS A 140 4.32 -8.07 14.51
C LYS A 140 4.79 -9.50 14.73
N GLY A 141 6.10 -9.72 14.64
CA GLY A 141 6.72 -11.05 14.75
C GLY A 141 6.52 -11.96 13.54
N ALA A 142 5.83 -11.52 12.49
CA ALA A 142 5.74 -12.30 11.26
C ALA A 142 7.10 -12.45 10.57
N THR A 143 7.32 -13.61 9.97
CA THR A 143 8.52 -13.93 9.21
C THR A 143 8.13 -14.26 7.78
N LEU A 144 8.95 -13.82 6.82
CA LEU A 144 8.73 -14.12 5.42
C LEU A 144 9.28 -15.51 5.09
N THR A 145 8.39 -16.38 4.61
CA THR A 145 8.75 -17.69 4.07
C THR A 145 9.21 -17.54 2.61
N SER A 146 8.43 -16.83 1.79
CA SER A 146 8.80 -16.49 0.41
C SER A 146 7.93 -15.36 -0.15
N ALA A 147 8.43 -14.67 -1.17
CA ALA A 147 7.62 -13.81 -2.03
C ALA A 147 7.66 -14.33 -3.47
N LEU A 148 6.51 -14.32 -4.13
CA LEU A 148 6.36 -14.80 -5.50
C LEU A 148 5.73 -13.71 -6.37
N VAL A 149 6.27 -13.50 -7.57
CA VAL A 149 5.61 -12.75 -8.65
C VAL A 149 5.26 -13.75 -9.75
N ASP A 150 3.96 -13.84 -10.09
CA ASP A 150 3.43 -14.78 -11.09
C ASP A 150 3.91 -16.23 -10.86
N GLY A 151 3.99 -16.62 -9.59
CA GLY A 151 4.42 -17.95 -9.14
C GLY A 151 5.93 -18.16 -9.05
N GLN A 152 6.75 -17.19 -9.45
CA GLN A 152 8.22 -17.27 -9.39
C GLN A 152 8.77 -16.53 -8.18
N GLN A 153 9.73 -17.14 -7.47
CA GLN A 153 10.33 -16.53 -6.30
C GLN A 153 11.20 -15.32 -6.69
N VAL A 154 11.06 -14.23 -5.95
CA VAL A 154 11.74 -12.96 -6.20
C VAL A 154 12.55 -12.51 -4.99
N PRO A 155 13.61 -11.70 -5.17
CA PRO A 155 14.30 -11.05 -4.08
C PRO A 155 13.37 -10.07 -3.35
N VAL A 156 13.61 -9.90 -2.05
CA VAL A 156 12.79 -9.04 -1.18
C VAL A 156 13.69 -8.14 -0.34
N PHE A 157 13.32 -6.87 -0.25
CA PHE A 157 13.92 -5.95 0.70
C PHE A 157 13.14 -6.01 2.02
N SER A 158 13.84 -6.33 3.10
CA SER A 158 13.24 -6.42 4.43
C SER A 158 13.55 -5.20 5.28
N GLY A 159 12.64 -4.86 6.19
CA GLY A 159 12.77 -3.75 7.12
C GLY A 159 11.83 -3.92 8.31
N ILE A 160 11.79 -2.93 9.19
CA ILE A 160 10.87 -2.88 10.33
C ILE A 160 10.31 -1.46 10.43
N GLU A 161 9.00 -1.34 10.65
CA GLU A 161 8.29 -0.08 10.87
C GLU A 161 7.42 -0.23 12.14
N ARG A 162 7.70 0.54 13.20
CA ARG A 162 7.03 0.45 14.52
C ARG A 162 6.83 -1.00 15.02
N GLY A 163 7.84 -1.86 14.85
CA GLY A 163 7.80 -3.26 15.28
C GLY A 163 7.09 -4.22 14.30
N HIS A 164 6.50 -3.70 13.22
CA HIS A 164 5.97 -4.52 12.12
C HIS A 164 7.10 -4.81 11.12
N PRO A 165 7.36 -6.09 10.80
CA PRO A 165 8.28 -6.43 9.73
C PRO A 165 7.69 -5.98 8.39
N THR A 166 8.56 -5.43 7.53
CA THR A 166 8.17 -4.96 6.20
C THR A 166 8.87 -5.76 5.12
N PHE A 167 8.15 -6.10 4.05
CA PHE A 167 8.66 -6.84 2.91
C PHE A 167 8.33 -6.09 1.62
N GLU A 168 9.34 -5.74 0.84
CA GLU A 168 9.17 -4.99 -0.41
C GLU A 168 9.65 -5.78 -1.62
N VAL A 169 8.81 -5.78 -2.66
CA VAL A 169 9.11 -6.28 -4.00
C VAL A 169 8.91 -5.14 -5.00
N GLN A 170 9.83 -5.00 -5.94
CA GLN A 170 9.71 -4.07 -7.06
C GLN A 170 9.42 -4.85 -8.34
N LEU A 171 8.40 -4.43 -9.08
CA LEU A 171 7.94 -5.11 -10.29
C LEU A 171 7.54 -4.13 -11.40
N GLY A 172 7.69 -4.61 -12.64
CA GLY A 172 7.26 -3.94 -13.85
C GLY A 172 5.96 -4.54 -14.38
N ILE A 173 4.97 -3.72 -14.74
CA ILE A 173 3.70 -4.18 -15.31
C ILE A 173 3.44 -3.43 -16.62
N PRO A 174 3.57 -4.09 -17.79
CA PRO A 174 3.29 -3.46 -19.08
C PRO A 174 1.83 -3.00 -19.23
N PRO A 175 1.54 -2.06 -20.15
CA PRO A 175 0.17 -1.62 -20.43
C PRO A 175 -0.75 -2.79 -20.81
N GLY A 176 -1.93 -2.84 -20.18
CA GLY A 176 -2.92 -3.89 -20.39
C GLY A 176 -2.59 -5.24 -19.75
N GLN A 177 -1.51 -5.34 -18.98
CA GLN A 177 -1.13 -6.56 -18.28
C GLN A 177 -1.42 -6.49 -16.79
N SER A 178 -1.33 -7.63 -16.12
CA SER A 178 -1.44 -7.75 -14.67
C SER A 178 -0.28 -8.58 -14.12
N GLY A 179 0.07 -8.33 -12.86
CA GLY A 179 1.01 -9.15 -12.11
C GLY A 179 0.40 -9.56 -10.77
N ASP A 180 0.67 -10.80 -10.37
CA ASP A 180 0.26 -11.38 -9.09
C ASP A 180 1.46 -11.49 -8.14
N LEU A 181 1.47 -10.64 -7.11
CA LEU A 181 2.46 -10.68 -6.04
C LEU A 181 1.86 -11.40 -4.82
N SER A 182 2.55 -12.40 -4.28
CA SER A 182 2.16 -13.05 -3.03
C SER A 182 3.31 -13.07 -2.03
N PHE A 183 3.02 -12.67 -0.80
CA PHE A 183 3.91 -12.84 0.35
C PHE A 183 3.39 -14.00 1.19
N ARG A 184 4.18 -15.06 1.31
CA ARG A 184 3.90 -16.20 2.19
C ARG A 184 4.65 -16.00 3.49
N LEU A 185 3.93 -16.05 4.59
CA LEU A 185 4.43 -15.71 5.92
C LEU A 185 4.21 -16.86 6.90
N SER A 186 5.03 -16.89 7.94
CA SER A 186 4.66 -17.48 9.22
C SER A 186 4.44 -16.34 10.20
N GLU A 187 3.24 -16.22 10.76
CA GLU A 187 2.88 -15.14 11.68
C GLU A 187 2.42 -15.68 13.04
N PRO A 188 2.60 -14.93 14.14
CA PRO A 188 2.01 -15.28 15.41
C PRO A 188 0.49 -15.40 15.34
N THR A 189 -0.04 -16.41 16.01
CA THR A 189 -1.46 -16.51 16.29
C THR A 189 -1.81 -15.50 17.37
N ALA A 190 -2.66 -14.53 17.04
CA ALA A 190 -3.01 -13.43 17.94
C ALA A 190 -4.51 -13.18 17.95
N ALA A 191 -5.01 -12.73 19.10
CA ALA A 191 -6.39 -12.31 19.26
C ALA A 191 -6.71 -11.04 18.46
N GLY A 192 -8.00 -10.86 18.15
CA GLY A 192 -8.52 -9.68 17.47
C GLY A 192 -8.70 -9.85 15.95
N PRO A 193 -9.48 -8.94 15.33
CA PRO A 193 -9.78 -9.02 13.91
C PRO A 193 -8.57 -8.63 13.06
N ALA A 194 -8.40 -9.31 11.93
CA ALA A 194 -7.37 -8.95 10.96
C ALA A 194 -7.66 -7.59 10.31
N ARG A 195 -6.62 -6.78 10.14
CA ARG A 195 -6.69 -5.43 9.56
C ARG A 195 -5.90 -5.34 8.28
N VAL A 196 -6.55 -4.87 7.21
CA VAL A 196 -5.94 -4.64 5.90
C VAL A 196 -6.23 -3.19 5.48
N PRO A 197 -5.50 -2.20 6.03
CA PRO A 197 -5.74 -0.82 5.68
C PRO A 197 -5.41 -0.58 4.21
N VAL A 198 -6.29 0.14 3.52
CA VAL A 198 -6.17 0.43 2.09
C VAL A 198 -5.53 1.80 1.91
N GLN A 199 -4.39 1.86 1.23
CA GLN A 199 -3.81 3.11 0.75
C GLN A 199 -4.82 3.78 -0.23
N PRO A 200 -5.25 5.02 0.01
CA PRO A 200 -6.22 5.67 -0.85
C PRO A 200 -5.56 6.08 -2.17
N LEU A 201 -5.93 5.38 -3.24
CA LEU A 201 -5.59 5.72 -4.62
C LEU A 201 -6.89 5.97 -5.40
N ILE A 202 -6.80 5.96 -6.73
CA ILE A 202 -7.93 6.24 -7.62
C ILE A 202 -9.04 5.18 -7.55
N ASP A 203 -8.69 3.93 -7.28
CA ASP A 203 -9.61 2.81 -7.15
C ASP A 203 -10.13 2.64 -5.71
N THR A 204 -11.30 2.01 -5.59
CA THR A 204 -11.86 1.62 -4.29
C THR A 204 -11.62 0.13 -4.09
N VAL A 205 -10.64 -0.21 -3.25
CA VAL A 205 -10.32 -1.62 -2.93
C VAL A 205 -11.14 -2.05 -1.72
N LYS A 206 -11.78 -3.22 -1.82
CA LYS A 206 -12.33 -3.95 -0.68
C LYS A 206 -11.50 -5.22 -0.50
N PRO A 207 -10.58 -5.26 0.48
CA PRO A 207 -9.76 -6.44 0.69
C PRO A 207 -10.61 -7.67 1.01
N LYS A 208 -10.22 -8.82 0.47
CA LYS A 208 -10.79 -10.11 0.86
C LYS A 208 -9.99 -10.65 2.03
N VAL A 209 -10.63 -10.78 3.19
CA VAL A 209 -9.96 -11.22 4.42
C VAL A 209 -10.56 -12.54 4.87
N SER A 210 -9.74 -13.59 4.83
CA SER A 210 -10.06 -14.95 5.29
C SER A 210 -9.07 -15.36 6.37
N VAL A 211 -8.90 -14.48 7.36
CA VAL A 211 -8.05 -14.71 8.52
C VAL A 211 -8.96 -15.02 9.71
N PRO A 212 -8.89 -16.20 10.33
CA PRO A 212 -9.72 -16.51 11.48
C PRO A 212 -9.30 -15.64 12.66
N GLN A 213 -10.31 -15.12 13.37
CA GLN A 213 -10.11 -14.45 14.64
C GLN A 213 -9.86 -15.51 15.72
N CYS A 214 -8.68 -15.44 16.34
CA CYS A 214 -8.32 -16.32 17.43
C CYS A 214 -8.90 -15.78 18.75
N SER A 215 -9.24 -16.69 19.67
CA SER A 215 -9.49 -16.32 21.06
C SER A 215 -8.17 -16.10 21.79
N GLU A 216 -8.23 -15.40 22.91
CA GLU A 216 -7.16 -15.46 23.93
C GLU A 216 -6.98 -16.89 24.45
#